data_AF-A0A363N4I2-F1
#
_entry.id   AF-A0A363N4I2-F1
#
_cell.length_a   1.000
_cell.length_b   1.000
_cell.length_c   1.000
_cell.angle_alpha   90.00
_cell.angle_beta   90.00
_cell.angle_gamma   90.00
#
_symmetry.space_group_name_H-M   'P 1'
#
loop_
_entity.id
_entity.type
_entity.pdbx_description
1 polymer ?
#
loop_
_entity_poly.entity_id
_entity_poly.type
_entity_poly.pdbx_seq_one_letter_code
_entity_poly.pdbx_strand_id
1 'polypeptide(L)'
;MKRVFSLVILIVFSLIALYWYKPMIIKYFFGTTRILKQENNYQLDINNKKYENCVFKSTQSFDKERKHNFLILYLRDLNLKANFEVIVVNLDDKIVGYFCGSVNCYDKIFGNLYQSDMGSFYTYLENEAKGPGFDSKLKMEDKKIDFYISSERNERLHIQLSKK
;
A
#
# COMPACT_ATOMS: atom_id res chain seq x y z
N MET A 1 -13.49 32.16 31.03
CA MET A 1 -14.20 30.86 31.08
C MET A 1 -14.99 30.53 29.81
N LYS A 2 -15.97 31.34 29.36
CA LYS A 2 -16.75 31.05 28.13
C LYS A 2 -15.91 30.80 26.85
N ARG A 3 -14.86 31.62 26.64
CA ARG A 3 -13.93 31.45 25.49
C ARG A 3 -13.12 30.15 25.56
N VAL A 4 -12.70 29.75 26.76
CA VAL A 4 -11.97 28.49 26.99
C VAL A 4 -12.87 27.29 26.73
N PHE A 5 -14.11 27.32 27.23
CA PHE A 5 -15.10 26.27 26.99
C PHE A 5 -15.43 26.11 25.50
N SER A 6 -15.60 27.21 24.78
CA SER A 6 -15.81 27.20 23.32
C SER A 6 -14.61 26.61 22.56
N LEU A 7 -13.39 26.89 23.01
CA LEU A 7 -12.16 26.33 22.43
C LEU A 7 -12.07 24.82 22.64
N VAL A 8 -12.43 24.33 23.83
CA VAL A 8 -12.46 22.90 24.13
C VAL A 8 -13.49 22.19 23.25
N ILE A 9 -14.69 22.74 23.10
CA ILE A 9 -15.72 22.18 22.20
C ILE A 9 -15.22 22.12 20.76
N LEU A 10 -14.58 23.18 20.27
CA LEU A 10 -14.04 23.22 18.91
C LEU A 10 -13.01 22.10 18.70
N ILE A 11 -12.08 21.93 19.64
CA ILE A 11 -11.05 20.88 19.58
C ILE A 11 -11.70 19.49 19.54
N VAL A 12 -12.69 19.23 20.41
CA VAL A 12 -13.39 17.94 20.44
C VAL A 12 -14.11 17.68 19.12
N PHE A 13 -14.81 18.67 18.57
CA PHE A 13 -15.47 18.54 17.26
C PHE A 13 -14.46 18.32 16.12
N SER A 14 -13.31 19.01 16.13
CA SER A 14 -12.25 18.80 15.15
C SER A 14 -11.68 17.39 15.22
N LEU A 15 -11.47 16.84 16.42
CA LEU A 15 -11.00 15.46 16.59
C LEU A 15 -12.03 14.43 16.11
N ILE A 16 -13.32 14.65 16.40
CA ILE A 16 -14.41 13.80 15.89
C ILE A 16 -14.44 13.87 14.36
N ALA A 17 -14.42 15.07 13.77
CA ALA A 17 -14.41 15.23 12.32
C ALA A 17 -13.18 14.55 11.68
N LEU A 18 -12.01 14.65 12.32
CA LEU A 18 -10.79 13.99 11.86
C LEU A 18 -10.92 12.46 11.92
N TYR A 19 -11.58 11.91 12.93
CA TYR A 19 -11.84 10.47 13.05
C TYR A 19 -12.68 9.94 11.90
N TRP A 20 -13.72 10.67 11.52
CA TRP A 20 -14.58 10.30 10.39
C TRP A 20 -13.89 10.50 9.04
N TYR A 21 -13.08 11.56 8.88
CA TYR A 21 -12.47 11.89 7.60
C TYR A 21 -11.17 11.13 7.30
N LYS A 22 -10.28 11.00 8.30
CA LYS A 22 -8.95 10.38 8.18
C LYS A 22 -8.62 9.52 9.42
N PRO A 23 -9.30 8.38 9.61
CA PRO A 23 -9.12 7.51 10.78
C PRO A 23 -7.68 7.01 10.94
N MET A 24 -6.92 6.93 9.85
CA MET A 24 -5.54 6.45 9.84
C MET A 24 -4.57 7.34 10.65
N ILE A 25 -4.84 8.64 10.71
CA ILE A 25 -4.05 9.61 11.51
C ILE A 25 -4.21 9.30 13.00
N ILE A 26 -5.45 9.03 13.43
CA ILE A 26 -5.73 8.72 14.82
C ILE A 26 -5.11 7.38 15.20
N LYS A 27 -5.26 6.36 14.34
CA LYS A 27 -4.58 5.07 14.52
C LYS A 27 -3.06 5.20 14.65
N TYR A 28 -2.46 6.17 13.97
CA TYR A 28 -1.02 6.44 14.04
C TYR A 28 -0.62 6.96 15.41
N PHE A 29 -1.39 7.88 15.98
CA PHE A 29 -1.19 8.35 17.35
C PHE A 29 -1.32 7.23 18.40
N PHE A 30 -2.18 6.25 18.17
CA PHE A 30 -2.32 5.05 19.03
C PHE A 30 -1.31 3.94 18.70
N GLY A 31 -0.40 4.14 17.74
CA GLY A 31 0.64 3.16 17.38
C GLY A 31 0.14 1.92 16.64
N THR A 32 -1.10 1.94 16.10
CA THR A 32 -1.70 0.81 15.36
C THR A 32 -1.57 0.95 13.84
N THR A 33 -0.96 2.04 13.39
CA THR A 33 -0.52 2.25 12.01
C THR A 33 0.92 2.76 12.00
N ARG A 34 1.58 2.62 10.85
CA ARG A 34 2.91 3.15 10.59
C ARG A 34 2.94 3.90 9.28
N ILE A 35 3.94 4.76 9.13
CA ILE A 35 4.26 5.40 7.86
C ILE A 35 5.27 4.52 7.13
N LEU A 36 4.98 4.22 5.87
CA LEU A 36 5.89 3.53 4.97
C LEU A 36 6.79 4.53 4.26
N LYS A 37 8.08 4.22 4.19
CA LYS A 37 9.04 5.04 3.46
C LYS A 37 8.84 4.85 1.97
N GLN A 38 8.72 5.95 1.24
CA GLN A 38 8.73 5.94 -0.21
C GLN A 38 10.09 5.43 -0.72
N GLU A 39 10.05 4.52 -1.70
CA GLU A 39 11.24 3.94 -2.30
C GLU A 39 11.49 4.61 -3.65
N ASN A 40 12.48 5.50 -3.68
CA ASN A 40 12.81 6.30 -4.86
C ASN A 40 13.76 5.59 -5.83
N ASN A 41 14.37 4.48 -5.40
CA ASN A 41 15.30 3.73 -6.23
C ASN A 41 14.62 2.85 -7.27
N TYR A 42 13.28 2.79 -7.30
CA TYR A 42 12.53 2.08 -8.33
C TYR A 42 11.67 3.04 -9.14
N GLN A 43 11.67 2.86 -10.45
CA GLN A 43 10.71 3.44 -11.38
C GLN A 43 9.60 2.42 -11.63
N LEU A 44 8.34 2.80 -11.40
CA LEU A 44 7.18 1.99 -11.76
C LEU A 44 6.71 2.35 -13.17
N ASP A 45 6.58 1.34 -14.00
CA ASP A 45 5.96 1.41 -15.32
C ASP A 45 4.78 0.44 -15.36
N ILE A 46 3.61 0.92 -15.80
CA ILE A 46 2.42 0.09 -15.99
C ILE A 46 1.96 0.26 -17.43
N ASN A 47 1.94 -0.84 -18.19
CA ASN A 47 1.68 -0.82 -19.64
C ASN A 47 2.52 0.26 -20.37
N ASN A 48 3.82 0.32 -20.08
CA ASN A 48 4.79 1.29 -20.61
C ASN A 48 4.54 2.76 -20.21
N LYS A 49 3.62 3.05 -19.29
CA LYS A 49 3.42 4.39 -18.74
C LYS A 49 4.11 4.51 -17.38
N LYS A 50 4.90 5.57 -17.23
CA LYS A 50 5.63 5.90 -16.00
C LYS A 50 4.70 6.42 -14.91
N TYR A 51 4.92 5.94 -13.70
CA TYR A 51 4.27 6.41 -12.48
C TYR A 51 5.31 6.72 -11.41
N GLU A 52 5.13 7.85 -10.72
CA GLU A 52 6.03 8.32 -9.67
C GLU A 52 5.35 8.26 -8.30
N ASN A 53 6.13 8.26 -7.22
CA ASN A 53 5.64 8.36 -5.84
C ASN A 53 4.58 7.32 -5.43
N CYS A 54 4.73 6.10 -5.96
CA CYS A 54 3.79 4.98 -5.80
C CYS A 54 4.45 3.68 -5.31
N VAL A 55 5.78 3.65 -5.18
CA VAL A 55 6.53 2.51 -4.64
C VAL A 55 6.98 2.83 -3.23
N PHE A 56 6.70 1.92 -2.30
CA PHE A 56 7.02 2.03 -0.89
C PHE A 56 7.76 0.80 -0.41
N LYS A 57 8.52 0.93 0.67
CA LYS A 57 9.29 -0.18 1.23
C LYS A 57 8.85 -0.51 2.65
N SER A 58 8.77 -1.81 2.93
CA SER A 58 8.59 -2.34 4.27
C SER A 58 9.64 -3.42 4.53
N THR A 59 10.27 -3.37 5.69
CA THR A 59 11.39 -4.26 6.04
C THR A 59 11.18 -5.11 7.28
N GLN A 60 10.06 -4.91 7.98
CA GLN A 60 9.77 -5.59 9.24
C GLN A 60 8.26 -5.65 9.52
N SER A 61 7.82 -6.59 10.34
CA SER A 61 6.45 -6.67 10.89
C SER A 61 6.16 -5.56 11.91
N PHE A 62 4.90 -5.45 12.35
CA PHE A 62 4.46 -4.47 13.35
C PHE A 62 5.03 -4.76 14.74
N ASP A 63 5.07 -6.04 15.14
CA ASP A 63 5.70 -6.53 16.37
C ASP A 63 7.24 -6.45 16.35
N LYS A 64 7.85 -6.17 15.18
CA LYS A 64 9.29 -6.14 14.91
C LYS A 64 10.00 -7.49 15.08
N GLU A 65 9.25 -8.59 15.18
CA GLU A 65 9.82 -9.94 15.34
C GLU A 65 10.25 -10.55 14.00
N ARG A 66 9.60 -10.15 12.90
CA ARG A 66 9.86 -10.68 11.56
C ARG A 66 10.47 -9.61 10.68
N LYS A 67 11.55 -9.97 9.99
CA LYS A 67 12.14 -9.17 8.92
C LYS A 67 11.63 -9.67 7.58
N HIS A 68 11.52 -8.76 6.63
CA HIS A 68 11.13 -9.05 5.26
C HIS A 68 11.66 -7.96 4.32
N ASN A 69 11.49 -8.12 3.02
CA ASN A 69 11.92 -7.13 2.04
C ASN A 69 10.82 -6.94 0.99
N PHE A 70 9.86 -6.09 1.33
CA PHE A 70 8.67 -5.87 0.51
C PHE A 70 8.79 -4.55 -0.24
N LEU A 71 8.51 -4.61 -1.55
CA LEU A 71 8.10 -3.45 -2.32
C LEU A 71 6.58 -3.42 -2.37
N ILE A 72 6.00 -2.30 -1.98
CA ILE A 72 4.55 -2.09 -1.90
C ILE A 72 4.19 -1.07 -2.96
N LEU A 73 3.37 -1.49 -3.93
CA LEU A 73 2.88 -0.63 -5.00
C LEU A 73 1.49 -0.13 -4.64
N TYR A 74 1.36 1.17 -4.46
CA TYR A 74 0.10 1.83 -4.15
C TYR A 74 -0.53 2.38 -5.43
N LEU A 75 -1.53 1.65 -5.94
CA LEU A 75 -2.15 1.87 -7.25
C LEU A 75 -3.48 2.63 -7.17
N ARG A 76 -4.08 2.78 -5.98
CA ARG A 76 -5.39 3.42 -5.78
C ARG A 76 -5.52 4.78 -6.46
N ASP A 77 -4.50 5.62 -6.32
CA ASP A 77 -4.53 7.00 -6.82
C ASP A 77 -4.21 7.10 -8.33
N LEU A 78 -3.93 5.98 -9.01
CA LEU A 78 -3.45 5.97 -10.40
C LEU A 78 -4.58 5.90 -11.44
N ASN A 79 -5.84 5.87 -11.00
CA ASN A 79 -7.04 5.70 -11.83
C ASN A 79 -6.92 4.51 -12.81
N LEU A 80 -6.30 3.43 -12.34
CA LEU A 80 -6.14 2.19 -13.07
C LEU A 80 -7.34 1.30 -12.78
N LYS A 81 -7.84 0.62 -13.80
CA LYS A 81 -8.86 -0.43 -13.66
C LYS A 81 -8.27 -1.74 -13.13
N ALA A 82 -7.39 -1.67 -12.13
CA ALA A 82 -6.75 -2.84 -11.52
C ALA A 82 -7.69 -3.49 -10.49
N ASN A 83 -7.71 -4.83 -10.42
CA ASN A 83 -8.51 -5.54 -9.41
C ASN A 83 -7.97 -5.35 -7.98
N PHE A 84 -6.72 -4.92 -7.86
CA PHE A 84 -6.03 -4.77 -6.59
C PHE A 84 -5.37 -3.39 -6.53
N GLU A 85 -5.76 -2.62 -5.52
CA GLU A 85 -5.27 -1.24 -5.33
C GLU A 85 -3.91 -1.18 -4.64
N VAL A 86 -3.51 -2.25 -3.94
CA VAL A 86 -2.24 -2.32 -3.21
C VAL A 86 -1.60 -3.67 -3.47
N ILE A 87 -0.52 -3.66 -4.25
CA ILE A 87 0.25 -4.86 -4.62
C ILE A 87 1.50 -4.94 -3.76
N VAL A 88 1.91 -6.16 -3.43
CA VAL A 88 3.20 -6.43 -2.81
C VAL A 88 4.06 -7.30 -3.69
N VAL A 89 5.33 -6.94 -3.79
CA VAL A 89 6.38 -7.81 -4.31
C VAL A 89 7.27 -8.17 -3.12
N ASN A 90 7.22 -9.43 -2.71
CA ASN A 90 8.12 -9.98 -1.72
C ASN A 90 9.41 -10.38 -2.42
N LEU A 91 10.48 -9.62 -2.17
CA LEU A 91 11.78 -9.82 -2.82
C LEU A 91 12.54 -11.04 -2.28
N ASP A 92 12.25 -11.44 -1.03
CA ASP A 92 12.93 -12.58 -0.39
C ASP A 92 12.37 -13.89 -0.93
N ASP A 93 11.04 -14.02 -0.94
CA ASP A 93 10.36 -15.24 -1.40
C ASP A 93 10.11 -15.26 -2.92
N LYS A 94 10.38 -14.14 -3.60
CA LYS A 94 10.13 -13.95 -5.05
C LYS A 94 8.67 -14.24 -5.41
N ILE A 95 7.74 -13.57 -4.72
CA ILE A 95 6.30 -13.75 -4.90
C ILE A 95 5.61 -12.38 -5.06
N VAL A 96 4.55 -12.35 -5.86
CA VAL A 96 3.62 -11.21 -5.93
C VAL A 96 2.33 -11.53 -5.19
N GLY A 97 1.87 -10.58 -4.40
CA GLY A 97 0.60 -10.65 -3.70
C GLY A 97 -0.14 -9.33 -3.73
N TYR A 98 -1.26 -9.30 -3.03
CA TYR A 98 -2.04 -8.10 -2.80
C TYR A 98 -2.36 -7.99 -1.31
N PHE A 99 -2.42 -6.75 -0.85
CA PHE A 99 -2.91 -6.45 0.49
C PHE A 99 -4.41 -6.13 0.45
N CYS A 100 -5.00 -6.05 1.65
CA CYS A 100 -6.27 -5.36 1.83
C CYS A 100 -6.20 -3.94 1.24
N GLY A 101 -7.00 -3.69 0.19
CA GLY A 101 -7.14 -2.40 -0.47
C GLY A 101 -8.17 -1.48 0.17
N SER A 102 -8.53 -1.63 1.44
CA SER A 102 -9.48 -0.68 2.07
C SER A 102 -8.75 0.59 2.55
N VAL A 103 -9.48 1.70 2.70
CA VAL A 103 -8.96 2.94 3.33
C VAL A 103 -8.54 2.75 4.79
N ASN A 104 -9.04 1.69 5.44
CA ASN A 104 -8.68 1.32 6.81
C ASN A 104 -7.38 0.48 6.90
N CYS A 105 -6.91 -0.02 5.75
CA CYS A 105 -5.69 -0.80 5.61
C CYS A 105 -4.53 0.06 5.10
N TYR A 106 -4.81 0.90 4.10
CA TYR A 106 -3.86 1.85 3.53
C TYR A 106 -4.55 3.19 3.26
N ASP A 107 -3.86 4.28 3.59
CA ASP A 107 -4.30 5.63 3.21
C ASP A 107 -3.09 6.53 2.93
N LYS A 108 -3.22 7.42 1.95
CA LYS A 108 -2.20 8.40 1.62
C LYS A 108 -2.60 9.75 2.20
N ILE A 109 -1.77 10.28 3.10
CA ILE A 109 -2.03 11.52 3.83
C ILE A 109 -0.77 12.39 3.75
N PHE A 110 -0.90 13.59 3.17
CA PHE A 110 0.21 14.52 2.93
C PHE A 110 1.42 13.86 2.24
N GLY A 111 1.16 13.04 1.22
CA GLY A 111 2.21 12.34 0.45
C GLY A 111 2.77 11.08 1.12
N ASN A 112 2.51 10.86 2.40
CA ASN A 112 2.95 9.69 3.15
C ASN A 112 1.93 8.55 3.05
N LEU A 113 2.40 7.32 2.83
CA LEU A 113 1.55 6.14 2.85
C LEU A 113 1.50 5.57 4.26
N TYR A 114 0.30 5.54 4.84
CA TYR A 114 0.03 4.90 6.11
C TYR A 114 -0.44 3.47 5.89
N GLN A 115 0.07 2.55 6.68
CA GLN A 115 -0.34 1.15 6.71
C GLN A 115 -0.82 0.80 8.11
N SER A 116 -1.95 0.12 8.24
CA SER A 116 -2.38 -0.48 9.53
C SER A 116 -1.82 -1.88 9.69
N ASP A 117 -1.87 -2.40 10.91
CA ASP A 117 -1.46 -3.78 11.19
C ASP A 117 -2.21 -4.80 10.31
N MET A 118 -3.53 -4.65 10.18
CA MET A 118 -4.34 -5.46 9.27
C MET A 118 -3.89 -5.34 7.80
N GLY A 119 -3.43 -4.15 7.39
CA GLY A 119 -2.87 -3.90 6.06
C GLY A 119 -1.50 -4.55 5.83
N SER A 120 -0.91 -5.22 6.82
CA SER A 120 0.37 -5.93 6.70
C SER A 120 0.25 -7.40 6.30
N PHE A 121 -0.96 -7.93 6.29
CA PHE A 121 -1.24 -9.28 5.83
C PHE A 121 -1.60 -9.27 4.35
N TYR A 122 -0.87 -10.05 3.55
CA TYR A 122 -1.10 -10.17 2.12
C TYR A 122 -1.48 -11.59 1.73
N THR A 123 -2.15 -11.69 0.59
CA THR A 123 -2.47 -12.96 -0.06
C THR A 123 -1.74 -13.04 -1.38
N TYR A 124 -1.25 -14.22 -1.75
CA TYR A 124 -0.54 -14.42 -3.01
C TYR A 124 -1.52 -14.37 -4.17
N LEU A 125 -1.12 -13.77 -5.29
CA LEU A 125 -1.96 -13.73 -6.49
C LEU A 125 -2.18 -15.15 -7.05
N GLU A 126 -1.16 -15.98 -7.01
CA GLU A 126 -1.19 -17.33 -7.63
C GLU A 126 -1.86 -18.39 -6.75
N ASN A 127 -2.25 -18.07 -5.52
CA ASN A 127 -2.88 -19.05 -4.63
C ASN A 127 -4.34 -19.30 -5.07
N GLU A 128 -4.66 -20.52 -5.51
CA GLU A 128 -6.01 -20.89 -5.96
C GLU A 128 -7.03 -21.05 -4.83
N ALA A 129 -6.57 -21.37 -3.61
CA ALA A 129 -7.46 -21.65 -2.48
C ALA A 129 -7.90 -20.38 -1.73
N LYS A 130 -7.01 -19.38 -1.62
CA LYS A 130 -7.22 -18.15 -0.84
C LYS A 130 -7.12 -16.88 -1.67
N GLY A 131 -6.51 -16.94 -2.85
CA GLY A 131 -6.28 -15.82 -3.75
C GLY A 131 -7.04 -15.99 -5.07
N PRO A 132 -6.71 -15.17 -6.09
CA PRO A 132 -7.38 -15.19 -7.38
C PRO A 132 -6.91 -16.32 -8.32
N GLY A 133 -5.89 -17.11 -7.96
CA GLY A 133 -5.29 -18.11 -8.85
C GLY A 133 -4.68 -17.50 -10.12
N PHE A 134 -4.23 -16.25 -10.06
CA PHE A 134 -3.73 -15.51 -11.22
C PHE A 134 -2.22 -15.68 -11.39
N ASP A 135 -1.80 -16.29 -12.49
CA ASP A 135 -0.39 -16.40 -12.91
C ASP A 135 0.23 -15.01 -13.15
N SER A 136 1.12 -14.59 -12.25
CA SER A 136 1.76 -13.28 -12.33
C SER A 136 2.90 -13.24 -13.35
N LYS A 137 3.41 -14.40 -13.80
CA LYS A 137 4.62 -14.53 -14.62
C LYS A 137 5.79 -13.70 -14.09
N LEU A 138 5.95 -13.66 -12.77
CA LEU A 138 6.98 -12.87 -12.12
C LEU A 138 8.38 -13.27 -12.63
N LYS A 139 9.15 -12.26 -13.02
CA LYS A 139 10.56 -12.33 -13.36
C LYS A 139 11.31 -11.28 -12.55
N MET A 140 12.39 -11.69 -11.90
CA MET A 140 13.27 -10.83 -11.12
C MET A 140 14.70 -10.98 -11.62
N GLU A 141 15.21 -9.90 -12.19
CA GLU A 141 16.59 -9.73 -12.65
C GLU A 141 17.27 -8.61 -11.84
N ASP A 142 18.59 -8.50 -11.89
CA ASP A 142 19.38 -7.62 -11.01
C ASP A 142 18.89 -6.17 -10.91
N LYS A 143 18.35 -5.62 -12.00
CA LYS A 143 17.84 -4.24 -12.07
C LYS A 143 16.36 -4.14 -12.46
N LYS A 144 15.66 -5.27 -12.60
CA LYS A 144 14.36 -5.30 -13.23
C LYS A 144 13.45 -6.33 -12.57
N ILE A 145 12.24 -5.92 -12.25
CA ILE A 145 11.19 -6.84 -11.79
C ILE A 145 10.00 -6.66 -12.72
N ASP A 146 9.61 -7.73 -13.41
CA ASP A 146 8.49 -7.75 -14.34
C ASP A 146 7.45 -8.76 -13.87
N PHE A 147 6.18 -8.37 -13.93
CA PHE A 147 5.07 -9.27 -13.65
C PHE A 147 3.77 -8.70 -14.23
N TYR A 148 2.70 -9.46 -14.09
CA TYR A 148 1.35 -9.05 -14.47
C TYR A 148 0.42 -9.06 -13.26
N ILE A 149 -0.59 -8.21 -13.33
CA ILE A 149 -1.76 -8.25 -12.44
C ILE A 149 -3.05 -8.22 -13.27
N SER A 150 -4.15 -8.71 -12.71
CA SER A 150 -5.47 -8.68 -13.34
C SER A 150 -6.13 -7.30 -13.24
N SER A 151 -6.88 -6.94 -14.28
CA SER A 151 -7.74 -5.75 -14.33
C SER A 151 -9.23 -6.09 -14.21
N GLU A 152 -10.06 -5.10 -13.87
CA GLU A 152 -11.54 -5.20 -13.83
C GLU A 152 -12.12 -5.57 -15.21
N ARG A 153 -11.34 -5.37 -16.28
CA ARG A 153 -11.72 -5.66 -17.67
C ARG A 153 -11.26 -7.04 -18.13
N ASN A 154 -10.79 -7.90 -17.21
CA ASN A 154 -10.16 -9.18 -17.52
C ASN A 154 -8.91 -9.06 -18.41
N GLU A 155 -8.25 -7.90 -18.40
CA GLU A 155 -6.98 -7.67 -19.09
C GLU A 155 -5.81 -7.94 -18.12
N ARG A 156 -4.64 -8.25 -18.68
CA ARG A 156 -3.39 -8.32 -17.91
C ARG A 156 -2.71 -6.95 -17.97
N LEU A 157 -2.54 -6.31 -16.82
CA LEU A 157 -1.71 -5.11 -16.70
C LEU A 157 -0.26 -5.56 -16.51
N HIS A 158 0.62 -5.15 -17.43
CA HIS A 158 2.06 -5.37 -17.31
C HIS A 158 2.63 -4.37 -16.32
N ILE A 159 3.26 -4.88 -15.27
CA ILE A 159 3.97 -4.11 -14.27
C ILE A 159 5.47 -4.34 -14.44
N GLN A 160 6.21 -3.24 -14.50
CA GLN A 160 7.66 -3.25 -14.53
C GLN A 160 8.21 -2.29 -13.46
N LEU A 161 9.11 -2.80 -12.63
CA LEU A 161 9.90 -2.01 -11.68
C LEU A 161 11.35 -2.01 -12.14
N SER A 162 11.87 -0.84 -12.47
CA SER A 162 13.27 -0.67 -12.90
C SER A 162 14.06 0.02 -11.81
N LYS A 163 15.17 -0.57 -11.37
CA LYS A 163 16.07 0.05 -10.39
C LYS A 163 16.84 1.21 -11.05
N LYS A 164 16.78 2.41 -10.46
CA LYS A 164 17.48 3.61 -10.93
C LYS A 164 18.99 3.54 -10.67
#